data_AF-A0A833LUH8-F1
#
_entry.id   AF-A0A833LUH8-F1
#
_cell.length_a   1.000
_cell.length_b   1.000
_cell.length_c   1.000
_cell.angle_alpha   90.00
_cell.angle_beta   90.00
_cell.angle_gamma   90.00
#
_symmetry.space_group_name_H-M   'P 1'
#
loop_
_entity.id
_entity.type
_entity.pdbx_description
1 polymer ?
#
loop_
_entity_poly.entity_id
_entity_poly.type
_entity_poly.pdbx_seq_one_letter_code
_entity_poly.pdbx_strand_id
1 'polypeptide(L)'
;MEREEIPMKTQIVSLLAAFACLSAGLAQAQTYSAEAIADLRFMIEEEKLAGDVYRAFGALYPTIMPFRNIPKSEDQHVTTLLAQAGLAGVDVSDLTSLPANTFQNTSLQTLFTDLVDQGSASSFAALSIGREIELLDIQDLTNAMAKIPTTSSLYTAYGNLRNASNNHLNAFNKWLAITPPPVPEPESHAMFLAGLGLLGVIAGRRKAG
;
A
#
# COMPACT_ATOMS: atom_id res chain seq x y z
N MET A 1 39.53 -17.11 -87.07
CA MET A 1 40.13 -18.23 -86.31
C MET A 1 39.93 -17.91 -84.85
N GLU A 2 38.91 -18.53 -84.26
CA GLU A 2 38.55 -18.44 -82.85
C GLU A 2 39.71 -18.86 -81.94
N ARG A 3 39.76 -18.30 -80.73
CA ARG A 3 39.45 -19.10 -79.54
C ARG A 3 38.85 -18.22 -78.45
N GLU A 4 37.65 -18.64 -78.09
CA GLU A 4 36.86 -18.33 -76.92
C GLU A 4 37.46 -19.04 -75.69
N GLU A 5 37.48 -18.38 -74.54
CA GLU A 5 37.47 -19.01 -73.20
C GLU A 5 36.72 -18.04 -72.25
N ILE A 6 35.65 -18.52 -71.61
CA ILE A 6 34.75 -17.82 -70.68
C ILE A 6 35.02 -18.33 -69.22
N PRO A 7 34.35 -17.84 -68.15
CA PRO A 7 34.75 -16.77 -67.22
C PRO A 7 35.04 -17.27 -65.78
N MET A 8 35.62 -16.41 -64.92
CA MET A 8 35.56 -16.63 -63.46
C MET A 8 34.99 -15.41 -62.73
N LYS A 9 33.72 -15.55 -62.34
CA LYS A 9 32.99 -14.78 -61.33
C LYS A 9 33.89 -14.52 -60.11
N THR A 10 33.88 -13.31 -59.54
CA THR A 10 33.81 -13.08 -58.08
C THR A 10 33.41 -11.62 -57.78
N GLN A 11 32.13 -11.50 -57.45
CA GLN A 11 31.55 -10.74 -56.33
C GLN A 11 31.84 -9.24 -56.19
N ILE A 12 30.82 -8.49 -56.61
CA ILE A 12 30.35 -7.25 -55.99
C ILE A 12 30.38 -7.39 -54.47
N VAL A 13 31.27 -6.67 -53.78
CA VAL A 13 31.20 -6.51 -52.34
C VAL A 13 30.08 -5.50 -52.06
N SER A 14 28.87 -6.03 -51.88
CA SER A 14 27.75 -5.28 -51.32
C SER A 14 28.12 -4.88 -49.89
N LEU A 15 28.41 -3.60 -49.69
CA LEU A 15 28.55 -3.00 -48.37
C LEU A 15 27.15 -2.92 -47.74
N LEU A 16 26.69 -4.02 -47.15
CA LEU A 16 25.47 -4.06 -46.37
C LEU A 16 25.78 -3.43 -45.01
N ALA A 17 25.48 -2.15 -44.85
CA ALA A 17 25.46 -1.51 -43.54
C ALA A 17 24.29 -2.11 -42.74
N ALA A 18 24.58 -3.13 -41.93
CA ALA A 18 23.66 -3.62 -40.93
C ALA A 18 23.57 -2.59 -39.80
N PHE A 19 22.62 -1.65 -39.94
CA PHE A 19 22.20 -0.79 -38.82
C PHE A 19 21.36 -1.66 -37.88
N ALA A 20 22.01 -2.39 -36.99
CA ALA A 20 21.36 -3.00 -35.84
C ALA A 20 20.92 -1.87 -34.91
N CYS A 21 19.69 -1.40 -35.09
CA CYS A 21 19.05 -0.50 -34.14
C CYS A 21 18.77 -1.32 -32.88
N LEU A 22 19.73 -1.33 -31.95
CA LEU A 22 19.53 -1.87 -30.61
C LEU A 22 18.63 -0.88 -29.88
N SER A 23 17.31 -1.01 -30.02
CA SER A 23 16.39 -0.32 -29.12
C SER A 23 16.51 -0.97 -27.76
N ALA A 24 17.50 -0.52 -26.98
CA ALA A 24 17.44 -0.62 -25.54
C ALA A 24 16.17 0.12 -25.13
N GLY A 25 15.10 -0.64 -24.88
CA GLY A 25 13.89 -0.11 -24.27
C GLY A 25 14.30 0.40 -22.89
N LEU A 26 14.61 1.70 -22.80
CA LEU A 26 14.56 2.39 -21.53
C LEU A 26 13.13 2.18 -21.06
N ALA A 27 12.96 1.43 -19.97
CA ALA A 27 11.69 1.39 -19.27
C ALA A 27 11.38 2.84 -18.91
N GLN A 28 10.49 3.46 -19.68
CA GLN A 28 10.10 4.83 -19.46
C GLN A 28 9.35 4.80 -18.13
N ALA A 29 9.89 5.51 -17.12
CA ALA A 29 9.25 5.59 -15.82
C ALA A 29 7.77 5.94 -16.03
N GLN A 30 6.88 5.08 -15.52
CA GLN A 30 5.46 5.32 -15.61
C GLN A 30 5.20 6.63 -14.85
N THR A 31 4.84 7.68 -15.58
CA THR A 31 4.58 8.98 -14.97
C THR A 31 3.15 9.00 -14.44
N TYR A 32 3.02 9.32 -13.16
CA TYR A 32 1.73 9.51 -12.50
C TYR A 32 1.50 11.01 -12.25
N SER A 33 0.24 11.41 -12.04
CA SER A 33 -0.07 12.77 -11.61
C SER A 33 0.51 13.06 -10.22
N ALA A 34 0.71 14.34 -9.88
CA ALA A 34 1.15 14.73 -8.54
C ALA A 34 0.21 14.20 -7.45
N GLU A 35 -1.09 14.17 -7.71
CA GLU A 35 -2.09 13.60 -6.80
C GLU A 35 -1.91 12.09 -6.61
N ALA A 36 -1.68 11.33 -7.69
CA ALA A 36 -1.43 9.89 -7.58
C ALA A 36 -0.10 9.57 -6.88
N ILE A 37 0.91 10.43 -7.02
CA ILE A 37 2.19 10.31 -6.29
C ILE A 37 1.97 10.61 -4.80
N ALA A 38 1.23 11.66 -4.47
CA ALA A 38 0.84 11.96 -3.10
C ALA A 38 0.06 10.80 -2.48
N ASP A 39 -0.83 10.19 -3.27
CA ASP A 39 -1.59 9.04 -2.81
C ASP A 39 -0.73 7.81 -2.54
N LEU A 40 0.22 7.50 -3.43
CA LEU A 40 1.17 6.42 -3.21
C LEU A 40 1.99 6.60 -1.93
N ARG A 41 2.48 7.83 -1.70
CA ARG A 41 3.23 8.15 -0.48
C ARG A 41 2.38 8.00 0.77
N PHE A 42 1.12 8.44 0.72
CA PHE A 42 0.18 8.27 1.83
C PHE A 42 -0.10 6.80 2.11
N MET A 43 -0.40 5.99 1.09
CA MET A 43 -0.68 4.56 1.27
C MET A 43 0.52 3.83 1.90
N ILE A 44 1.76 4.21 1.57
CA ILE A 44 2.96 3.63 2.22
C ILE A 44 2.92 3.85 3.74
N GLU A 45 2.57 5.06 4.18
CA GLU A 45 2.49 5.39 5.60
C GLU A 45 1.26 4.79 6.28
N GLU A 46 0.13 4.69 5.59
CA GLU A 46 -1.11 4.08 6.09
C GLU A 46 -0.94 2.58 6.34
N GLU A 47 -0.33 1.85 5.41
CA GLU A 47 -0.01 0.42 5.57
C GLU A 47 1.00 0.21 6.70
N LYS A 48 1.99 1.10 6.82
CA LYS A 48 2.91 1.10 7.97
C LYS A 48 2.16 1.33 9.29
N LEU A 49 1.18 2.23 9.31
CA LEU A 49 0.36 2.51 10.48
C LEU A 49 -0.46 1.29 10.89
N ALA A 50 -1.11 0.62 9.94
CA ALA A 50 -1.84 -0.62 10.20
C ALA A 50 -0.92 -1.66 10.85
N GLY A 51 0.25 -1.93 10.24
CA GLY A 51 1.23 -2.88 10.77
C GLY A 51 1.73 -2.52 12.18
N ASP A 52 2.02 -1.25 12.43
CA ASP A 52 2.51 -0.76 13.72
C ASP A 52 1.44 -0.80 14.82
N VAL A 53 0.19 -0.42 14.51
CA VAL A 53 -0.97 -0.55 15.42
C VAL A 53 -1.22 -2.03 15.77
N TYR A 54 -1.18 -2.92 14.78
CA TYR A 54 -1.41 -4.35 15.00
C TYR A 54 -0.30 -4.99 15.82
N ARG A 55 0.95 -4.56 15.64
CA ARG A 55 2.06 -4.99 16.51
C ARG A 55 1.87 -4.51 17.96
N ALA A 56 1.44 -3.27 18.16
CA ALA A 56 1.15 -2.74 19.51
C ALA A 56 0.06 -3.57 20.20
N PHE A 57 -1.04 -3.87 19.50
CA PHE A 57 -2.10 -4.73 20.05
C PHE A 57 -1.69 -6.20 20.17
N GLY A 58 -0.80 -6.70 19.32
CA GLY A 58 -0.25 -8.05 19.45
C GLY A 58 0.57 -8.24 20.73
N ALA A 59 1.23 -7.17 21.21
CA ALA A 59 1.93 -7.19 22.49
C ALA A 59 0.96 -7.21 23.69
N LEU A 60 -0.17 -6.49 23.60
CA LEU A 60 -1.19 -6.43 24.66
C LEU A 60 -2.12 -7.66 24.68
N TYR A 61 -2.46 -8.19 23.50
CA TYR A 61 -3.44 -9.25 23.31
C TYR A 61 -2.84 -10.42 22.50
N PRO A 62 -1.82 -11.13 23.04
CA PRO A 62 -1.02 -12.09 22.26
C PRO A 62 -1.78 -13.34 21.78
N THR A 63 -2.97 -13.60 22.33
CA THR A 63 -3.83 -14.72 21.93
C THR A 63 -4.75 -14.39 20.75
N ILE A 64 -4.85 -13.11 20.37
CA ILE A 64 -5.70 -12.65 19.27
C ILE A 64 -4.94 -12.79 17.94
N MET A 65 -5.35 -13.77 17.16
CA MET A 65 -4.65 -14.20 15.95
C MET A 65 -4.47 -13.12 14.87
N PRO A 66 -5.45 -12.23 14.59
CA PRO A 66 -5.28 -11.11 13.68
C PRO A 66 -4.01 -10.29 13.96
N PHE A 67 -3.81 -9.87 15.20
CA PHE A 67 -2.65 -9.05 15.59
C PHE A 67 -1.31 -9.77 15.50
N ARG A 68 -1.30 -11.10 15.40
CA ARG A 68 -0.07 -11.88 15.19
C ARG A 68 0.24 -12.12 13.72
N ASN A 69 -0.79 -12.31 12.91
CA ASN A 69 -0.62 -12.77 11.54
C ASN A 69 -0.63 -11.63 10.52
N ILE A 70 -1.51 -10.64 10.73
CA ILE A 70 -1.76 -9.56 9.79
C ILE A 70 -0.58 -8.59 9.66
N PRO A 71 0.18 -8.23 10.72
CA PRO A 71 1.32 -7.31 10.56
C PRO A 71 2.34 -7.72 9.49
N LYS A 72 2.54 -9.03 9.29
CA LYS A 72 3.43 -9.55 8.23
C LYS A 72 2.88 -9.27 6.83
N SER A 73 1.55 -9.26 6.67
CA SER A 73 0.88 -8.85 5.44
C SER A 73 1.10 -7.37 5.19
N GLU A 74 1.00 -6.53 6.24
CA GLU A 74 1.21 -5.08 6.08
C GLU A 74 2.64 -4.74 5.71
N ASP A 75 3.62 -5.44 6.28
CA ASP A 75 5.02 -5.29 5.85
C ASP A 75 5.19 -5.64 4.36
N GLN A 76 4.41 -6.60 3.84
CA GLN A 76 4.40 -6.95 2.42
C GLN A 76 3.66 -5.90 1.58
N HIS A 77 2.61 -5.27 2.10
CA HIS A 77 1.93 -4.14 1.44
C HIS A 77 2.89 -2.96 1.29
N VAL A 78 3.54 -2.54 2.38
CA VAL A 78 4.58 -1.48 2.37
C VAL A 78 5.67 -1.82 1.35
N THR A 79 6.22 -3.04 1.40
CA THR A 79 7.24 -3.49 0.44
C THR A 79 6.77 -3.38 -1.02
N THR A 80 5.52 -3.76 -1.28
CA THR A 80 4.92 -3.69 -2.61
C THR A 80 4.79 -2.24 -3.10
N LEU A 81 4.34 -1.33 -2.23
CA LEU A 81 4.19 0.08 -2.56
C LEU A 81 5.54 0.78 -2.75
N LEU A 82 6.54 0.47 -1.93
CA LEU A 82 7.91 0.97 -2.12
C LEU A 82 8.49 0.53 -3.47
N ALA A 83 8.22 -0.70 -3.91
CA ALA A 83 8.61 -1.16 -5.24
C ALA A 83 7.89 -0.37 -6.35
N GLN A 84 6.60 -0.06 -6.20
CA GLN A 84 5.90 0.80 -7.16
C GLN A 84 6.44 2.24 -7.18
N ALA A 85 6.80 2.80 -6.02
CA ALA A 85 7.44 4.11 -5.93
C ALA A 85 8.77 4.13 -6.68
N GLY A 86 9.59 3.09 -6.53
CA GLY A 86 10.83 2.91 -7.28
C GLY A 86 10.61 2.86 -8.80
N LEU A 87 9.61 2.12 -9.27
CA LEU A 87 9.25 2.06 -10.70
C LEU A 87 8.77 3.41 -11.26
N ALA A 88 8.15 4.24 -10.42
CA ALA A 88 7.66 5.56 -10.76
C ALA A 88 8.72 6.67 -10.60
N GLY A 89 9.91 6.35 -10.06
CA GLY A 89 10.95 7.34 -9.76
C GLY A 89 10.58 8.29 -8.60
N VAL A 90 9.71 7.86 -7.69
CA VAL A 90 9.29 8.64 -6.51
C VAL A 90 10.26 8.40 -5.36
N ASP A 91 10.86 9.47 -4.84
CA ASP A 91 11.67 9.40 -3.62
C ASP A 91 10.76 9.17 -2.40
N VAL A 92 11.13 8.20 -1.58
CA VAL A 92 10.45 7.76 -0.35
C VAL A 92 11.46 7.53 0.79
N SER A 93 12.67 8.08 0.66
CA SER A 93 13.73 7.98 1.68
C SER A 93 13.32 8.64 3.00
N ASP A 94 12.50 9.70 2.94
CA ASP A 94 11.92 10.38 4.09
C ASP A 94 10.90 9.51 4.84
N LEU A 95 10.21 8.59 4.16
CA LEU A 95 9.28 7.65 4.79
C LEU A 95 10.00 6.43 5.38
N THR A 96 10.98 5.90 4.63
CA THR A 96 11.68 4.64 4.96
C THR A 96 12.79 4.78 5.99
N SER A 97 13.25 6.01 6.26
CA SER A 97 14.25 6.29 7.30
C SER A 97 13.65 6.43 8.70
N LEU A 98 12.31 6.48 8.81
CA LEU A 98 11.62 6.63 10.08
C LEU A 98 11.57 5.31 10.85
N PRO A 99 11.74 5.33 12.18
CA PRO A 99 11.57 4.13 12.99
C PRO A 99 10.11 3.68 13.05
N ALA A 100 9.89 2.49 13.63
CA ALA A 100 8.56 2.00 13.96
C ALA A 100 7.78 3.05 14.78
N ASN A 101 6.46 3.09 14.59
CA ASN A 101 5.52 3.98 15.27
C ASN A 101 5.70 5.48 14.96
N THR A 102 6.60 5.83 14.03
CA THR A 102 6.86 7.19 13.58
C THR A 102 6.42 7.40 12.14
N PHE A 103 5.79 8.54 11.85
CA PHE A 103 5.21 8.88 10.55
C PHE A 103 5.62 10.29 10.14
N GLN A 104 5.90 10.46 8.84
CA GLN A 104 6.17 11.76 8.24
C GLN A 104 4.89 12.59 8.16
N ASN A 105 3.75 11.94 7.89
CA ASN A 105 2.44 12.57 7.94
C ASN A 105 1.98 12.76 9.40
N THR A 106 1.96 14.02 9.85
CA THR A 106 1.57 14.38 11.23
C THR A 106 0.13 13.98 11.60
N SER A 107 -0.78 13.92 10.63
CA SER A 107 -2.13 13.41 10.86
C SER A 107 -2.11 11.91 11.14
N LEU A 108 -1.29 11.13 10.42
CA LEU A 108 -1.10 9.70 10.69
C LEU A 108 -0.37 9.47 12.01
N GLN A 109 0.57 10.34 12.40
CA GLN A 109 1.21 10.26 13.72
C GLN A 109 0.21 10.45 14.86
N THR A 110 -0.70 11.42 14.72
CA THR A 110 -1.77 11.65 15.69
C THR A 110 -2.72 10.47 15.73
N LEU A 111 -3.14 10.00 14.54
CA LEU A 111 -4.02 8.85 14.39
C LEU A 111 -3.45 7.59 15.04
N PHE A 112 -2.17 7.29 14.82
CA PHE A 112 -1.50 6.15 15.46
C PHE A 112 -1.61 6.22 16.98
N THR A 113 -1.32 7.38 17.56
CA THR A 113 -1.36 7.59 19.02
C THR A 113 -2.79 7.37 19.56
N ASP A 114 -3.77 8.02 18.93
CA ASP A 114 -5.17 7.93 19.33
C ASP A 114 -5.71 6.49 19.21
N LEU A 115 -5.31 5.77 18.17
CA LEU A 115 -5.72 4.39 17.93
C LEU A 115 -5.14 3.45 18.98
N VAL A 116 -3.83 3.54 19.25
CA VAL A 116 -3.18 2.70 20.26
C VAL A 116 -3.79 2.97 21.64
N ASP A 117 -4.01 4.22 22.00
CA ASP A 117 -4.62 4.59 23.28
C ASP A 117 -6.03 4.01 23.43
N GLN A 118 -6.88 4.18 22.40
CA GLN A 118 -8.25 3.66 22.42
C GLN A 118 -8.31 2.13 22.45
N GLY A 119 -7.48 1.45 21.65
CA GLY A 119 -7.48 -0.01 21.57
C GLY A 119 -6.84 -0.69 22.79
N SER A 120 -5.99 0.02 23.52
CA SER A 120 -5.39 -0.48 24.76
C SER A 120 -6.42 -0.65 25.89
N ALA A 121 -7.62 -0.07 25.75
CA ALA A 121 -8.67 -0.18 26.77
C ALA A 121 -9.26 -1.60 26.90
N SER A 122 -9.40 -2.34 25.78
CA SER A 122 -9.88 -3.73 25.80
C SER A 122 -9.58 -4.45 24.49
N SER A 123 -9.59 -5.78 24.51
CA SER A 123 -9.47 -6.61 23.31
C SER A 123 -10.56 -6.32 22.28
N PHE A 124 -11.79 -6.03 22.74
CA PHE A 124 -12.90 -5.64 21.87
C PHE A 124 -12.63 -4.29 21.18
N ALA A 125 -12.08 -3.32 21.91
CA ALA A 125 -11.70 -2.02 21.37
C ALA A 125 -10.60 -2.16 20.32
N ALA A 126 -9.54 -2.91 20.61
CA ALA A 126 -8.48 -3.19 19.65
C ALA A 126 -8.99 -3.88 18.38
N LEU A 127 -9.82 -4.90 18.51
CA LEU A 127 -10.39 -5.63 17.36
C LEU A 127 -11.29 -4.73 16.50
N SER A 128 -12.05 -3.84 17.14
CA SER A 128 -12.88 -2.86 16.45
C SER A 128 -12.03 -1.83 15.70
N ILE A 129 -10.92 -1.37 16.30
CA ILE A 129 -9.95 -0.53 15.61
C ILE A 129 -9.33 -1.23 14.41
N GLY A 130 -8.95 -2.51 14.56
CA GLY A 130 -8.48 -3.32 13.44
C GLY A 130 -9.49 -3.33 12.29
N ARG A 131 -10.77 -3.59 12.59
CA ARG A 131 -11.85 -3.51 11.59
C ARG A 131 -11.93 -2.13 10.91
N GLU A 132 -11.87 -1.04 11.68
CA GLU A 132 -11.98 0.32 11.11
C GLU A 132 -10.78 0.71 10.23
N ILE A 133 -9.56 0.31 10.61
CA ILE A 133 -8.37 0.52 9.78
C ILE A 133 -8.55 -0.17 8.42
N GLU A 134 -9.01 -1.42 8.41
CA GLU A 134 -9.23 -2.14 7.14
C GLU A 134 -10.33 -1.51 6.27
N LEU A 135 -11.39 -0.99 6.88
CA LEU A 135 -12.44 -0.28 6.14
C LEU A 135 -11.90 1.00 5.50
N LEU A 136 -11.04 1.72 6.23
CA LEU A 136 -10.40 2.93 5.74
C LEU A 136 -9.45 2.60 4.58
N ASP A 137 -8.57 1.61 4.75
CA ASP A 137 -7.62 1.19 3.74
C ASP A 137 -8.32 0.75 2.42
N ILE A 138 -9.38 -0.05 2.53
CA ILE A 138 -10.20 -0.45 1.37
C ILE A 138 -10.76 0.77 0.63
N GLN A 139 -11.23 1.77 1.37
CA GLN A 139 -11.81 2.99 0.82
C GLN A 139 -10.73 3.86 0.14
N ASP A 140 -9.58 4.03 0.77
CA ASP A 140 -8.49 4.86 0.27
C ASP A 140 -7.79 4.22 -0.93
N LEU A 141 -7.57 2.91 -0.93
CA LEU A 141 -7.12 2.15 -2.11
C LEU A 141 -8.11 2.29 -3.27
N THR A 142 -9.42 2.19 -3.00
CA THR A 142 -10.43 2.35 -4.05
C THR A 142 -10.41 3.76 -4.64
N ASN A 143 -10.22 4.78 -3.81
CA ASN A 143 -10.11 6.17 -4.25
C ASN A 143 -8.83 6.41 -5.06
N ALA A 144 -7.69 5.88 -4.62
CA ALA A 144 -6.41 6.01 -5.32
C ALA A 144 -6.41 5.29 -6.68
N MET A 145 -7.02 4.11 -6.76
CA MET A 145 -7.21 3.36 -8.02
C MET A 145 -7.99 4.16 -9.07
N ALA A 146 -8.96 4.98 -8.66
CA ALA A 146 -9.77 5.77 -9.58
C ALA A 146 -8.99 6.91 -10.28
N LYS A 147 -7.78 7.22 -9.80
CA LYS A 147 -6.95 8.33 -10.28
C LYS A 147 -5.78 7.90 -11.16
N ILE A 148 -5.64 6.60 -11.42
CA ILE A 148 -4.53 6.03 -12.18
C ILE A 148 -5.01 5.13 -13.33
N PRO A 149 -4.20 4.94 -14.39
CA PRO A 149 -4.57 4.07 -15.51
C PRO A 149 -4.79 2.62 -15.05
N THR A 150 -5.89 2.00 -15.49
CA THR A 150 -6.22 0.60 -15.18
C THR A 150 -5.21 -0.41 -15.72
N THR A 151 -4.40 -0.01 -16.69
CA THR A 151 -3.32 -0.79 -17.30
C THR A 151 -1.98 -0.68 -16.56
N SER A 152 -1.90 0.18 -15.52
CA SER A 152 -0.65 0.39 -14.77
C SER A 152 -0.40 -0.71 -13.75
N SER A 153 0.89 -0.98 -13.45
CA SER A 153 1.27 -1.92 -12.39
C SER A 153 0.79 -1.47 -11.01
N LEU A 154 0.71 -0.15 -10.77
CA LEU A 154 0.22 0.41 -9.52
C LEU A 154 -1.28 0.12 -9.33
N TYR A 155 -2.07 0.17 -10.39
CA TYR A 155 -3.48 -0.21 -10.33
C TYR A 155 -3.65 -1.69 -9.93
N THR A 156 -2.84 -2.58 -10.50
CA THR A 156 -2.81 -3.99 -10.10
C THR A 156 -2.35 -4.16 -8.64
N ALA A 157 -1.32 -3.44 -8.21
CA ALA A 157 -0.83 -3.48 -6.83
C ALA A 157 -1.92 -3.06 -5.84
N TYR A 158 -2.55 -1.91 -6.02
CA TYR A 158 -3.65 -1.46 -5.17
C TYR A 158 -4.84 -2.42 -5.15
N GLY A 159 -5.17 -3.02 -6.30
CA GLY A 159 -6.22 -4.03 -6.36
C GLY A 159 -5.89 -5.27 -5.52
N ASN A 160 -4.63 -5.70 -5.48
CA ASN A 160 -4.18 -6.82 -4.66
C ASN A 160 -4.18 -6.49 -3.17
N LEU A 161 -3.67 -5.31 -2.79
CA LEU A 161 -3.71 -4.80 -1.42
C LEU A 161 -5.16 -4.77 -0.93
N ARG A 162 -6.07 -4.16 -1.69
CA ARG A 162 -7.49 -4.05 -1.32
C ARG A 162 -8.14 -5.42 -1.08
N ASN A 163 -7.78 -6.42 -1.89
CA ASN A 163 -8.27 -7.79 -1.70
C ASN A 163 -7.71 -8.42 -0.42
N ALA A 164 -6.45 -8.14 -0.05
CA ALA A 164 -5.85 -8.55 1.21
C ALA A 164 -6.51 -7.85 2.40
N SER A 165 -6.76 -6.54 2.35
CA SER A 165 -7.46 -5.78 3.38
C SER A 165 -8.89 -6.30 3.61
N ASN A 166 -9.58 -6.74 2.55
CA ASN A 166 -10.86 -7.45 2.70
C ASN A 166 -10.74 -8.77 3.49
N ASN A 167 -9.62 -9.50 3.33
CA ASN A 167 -9.37 -10.71 4.12
C ASN A 167 -9.05 -10.39 5.58
N HIS A 168 -8.30 -9.31 5.84
CA HIS A 168 -8.03 -8.80 7.17
C HIS A 168 -9.31 -8.35 7.87
N LEU A 169 -10.15 -7.57 7.18
CA LEU A 169 -11.48 -7.14 7.66
C LEU A 169 -12.33 -8.35 8.07
N ASN A 170 -12.38 -9.38 7.23
CA ASN A 170 -13.06 -10.62 7.55
C ASN A 170 -12.47 -11.34 8.77
N ALA A 171 -11.15 -11.28 8.98
CA ALA A 171 -10.51 -11.86 10.15
C ALA A 171 -10.87 -11.10 11.43
N PHE A 172 -10.85 -9.76 11.41
CA PHE A 172 -11.28 -8.93 12.54
C PHE A 172 -12.76 -9.15 12.88
N ASN A 173 -13.64 -9.17 11.87
CA ASN A 173 -15.07 -9.43 12.07
C ASN A 173 -15.35 -10.80 12.70
N LYS A 174 -14.63 -11.85 12.30
CA LYS A 174 -14.75 -13.17 12.92
C LYS A 174 -14.35 -13.16 14.40
N TRP A 175 -13.30 -12.43 14.75
CA TRP A 175 -12.85 -12.30 16.14
C TRP A 175 -13.80 -11.44 16.97
N LEU A 176 -14.33 -10.36 16.41
CA LEU A 176 -15.36 -9.54 17.06
C LEU A 176 -16.62 -10.34 17.38
N ALA A 177 -17.05 -11.23 16.49
CA ALA A 177 -18.24 -12.06 16.70
C ALA A 177 -18.15 -12.99 17.93
N ILE A 178 -16.93 -13.32 18.37
CA ILE A 178 -16.68 -14.18 19.54
C ILE A 178 -16.09 -13.43 20.73
N THR A 179 -15.79 -12.13 20.58
CA THR A 179 -15.24 -11.29 21.64
C THR A 179 -16.37 -10.44 22.19
N PRO A 180 -16.83 -10.68 23.44
CA PRO A 180 -17.91 -9.88 23.99
C PRO A 180 -17.45 -8.43 24.18
N PRO A 181 -18.33 -7.44 23.96
CA PRO A 181 -18.03 -6.06 24.30
C PRO A 181 -17.80 -5.96 25.83
N PRO A 182 -17.01 -4.99 26.30
CA PRO A 182 -16.91 -4.72 27.73
C PRO A 182 -18.31 -4.48 28.31
N VAL A 183 -18.58 -5.02 29.49
CA VAL A 183 -19.86 -4.81 30.20
C VAL A 183 -20.00 -3.30 30.44
N PRO A 184 -21.06 -2.65 29.92
CA PRO A 184 -21.08 -1.20 29.84
C PRO A 184 -21.40 -0.56 31.18
N GLU A 185 -20.62 0.45 31.54
CA GLU A 185 -21.25 1.70 31.96
C GLU A 185 -21.75 2.40 30.67
N PRO A 186 -22.99 2.90 30.59
CA PRO A 186 -23.59 3.40 29.33
C PRO A 186 -22.77 4.46 28.58
N GLU A 187 -21.97 5.25 29.30
CA GLU A 187 -21.18 6.35 28.74
C GLU A 187 -19.90 5.89 28.03
N SER A 188 -19.30 4.77 28.46
CA SER A 188 -18.03 4.28 27.90
C SER A 188 -18.21 3.70 26.49
N HIS A 189 -19.34 3.04 26.22
CA HIS A 189 -19.65 2.49 24.91
C HIS A 189 -19.99 3.59 23.88
N ALA A 190 -20.73 4.62 24.30
CA ALA A 190 -21.06 5.75 23.43
C ALA A 190 -19.81 6.59 23.07
N MET A 191 -18.91 6.81 24.03
CA MET A 191 -17.63 7.47 23.77
C MET A 191 -16.72 6.64 22.86
N PHE A 192 -16.67 5.32 23.03
CA PHE A 192 -15.92 4.44 22.15
C PHE A 192 -16.40 4.54 20.69
N LEU A 193 -17.72 4.45 20.47
CA LEU A 193 -18.31 4.57 19.14
C LEU A 193 -18.11 5.97 18.53
N ALA A 194 -18.16 7.03 19.35
CA ALA A 194 -17.86 8.39 18.90
C ALA A 194 -16.39 8.58 18.51
N GLY A 195 -15.45 7.94 19.22
CA GLY A 195 -14.03 7.92 18.89
C GLY A 195 -13.74 7.25 17.54
N LEU A 196 -14.39 6.11 17.26
CA LEU A 196 -14.28 5.43 15.96
C LEU A 196 -14.80 6.31 14.80
N GLY A 197 -15.86 7.10 15.01
CA GLY A 197 -16.37 8.04 14.00
C GLY A 197 -15.39 9.17 13.66
N LEU A 198 -14.44 9.50 14.54
CA LEU A 198 -13.43 10.54 14.32
C LEU A 198 -12.31 10.05 13.37
N LEU A 199 -12.07 8.74 13.28
CA LEU A 199 -11.07 8.15 12.38
C LEU A 199 -11.35 8.49 10.92
N GLY A 200 -12.62 8.41 10.50
CA GLY A 200 -13.05 8.84 9.17
C GLY A 200 -12.89 10.34 8.91
N VAL A 201 -12.91 11.18 9.96
CA VAL A 201 -12.68 12.63 9.86
C VAL A 201 -11.19 12.94 9.72
N ILE A 202 -10.32 12.24 10.46
CA ILE A 202 -8.86 12.45 10.40
C ILE A 202 -8.31 12.01 9.04
N ALA A 203 -8.76 10.87 8.50
CA ALA A 203 -8.41 10.44 7.16
C ALA A 203 -9.05 11.31 6.05
N GLY A 204 -10.28 11.79 6.27
CA GLY A 204 -11.00 12.69 5.35
C GLY A 204 -10.39 14.09 5.19
N ARG A 205 -9.49 14.53 6.09
CA ARG A 205 -8.80 15.84 6.00
C ARG A 205 -7.82 15.95 4.84
N ARG A 206 -7.58 14.86 4.10
CA ARG A 206 -6.83 14.79 2.84
C ARG A 206 -7.36 15.70 1.72
N LYS A 207 -8.59 16.21 1.81
CA LYS A 207 -9.23 17.04 0.76
C LYS A 207 -9.08 18.56 0.91
N ALA A 208 -8.46 19.06 1.98
CA ALA A 208 -8.45 20.50 2.28
C ALA A 208 -7.05 21.15 2.29
N GLY A 209 -6.00 20.40 1.94
CA GLY A 209 -4.61 20.88 1.90
C GLY A 209 -4.01 20.78 0.51
#